data_AF-A0A5J4PK59-F1
#
_entry.id   AF-A0A5J4PK59-F1
#
_cell.length_a   1.000
_cell.length_b   1.000
_cell.length_c   1.000
_cell.angle_alpha   90.00
_cell.angle_beta   90.00
_cell.angle_gamma   90.00
#
_symmetry.space_group_name_H-M   'P 1'
#
loop_
_entity.id
_entity.type
_entity.pdbx_description
1 polymer ?
#
loop_
_entity_poly.entity_id
_entity_poly.type
_entity_poly.pdbx_seq_one_letter_code
_entity_poly.pdbx_strand_id
1 'polypeptide(L)'
;KSNAYLGSTTQQKQVTIRHTDYQFELVFKDVLTFIPPTTLDNFVHKYGNGTKLTKGKFPHGSFNTNNVDQFLSSSEPFEHKDFYNQISRKNISDKEYQEYVEDFVSLDTNGNSKFEDRWSYLEFYNIRDVELQLCVGRL
;
A
#
# COMPACT_ATOMS: atom_id res chain seq x y z
N LYS A 1 -19.26 -3.54 -18.37
CA LYS A 1 -17.83 -3.71 -18.76
C LYS A 1 -17.21 -4.71 -17.80
N SER A 2 -16.87 -5.92 -18.26
CA SER A 2 -16.27 -6.96 -17.43
C SER A 2 -14.79 -6.63 -17.18
N ASN A 3 -14.43 -6.38 -15.93
CA ASN A 3 -13.02 -6.38 -15.54
C ASN A 3 -12.54 -7.82 -15.62
N ALA A 4 -11.82 -8.17 -16.69
CA ALA A 4 -11.18 -9.47 -16.80
C ALA A 4 -10.05 -9.52 -15.77
N TYR A 5 -10.25 -10.29 -14.70
CA TYR A 5 -9.20 -10.57 -13.73
C TYR A 5 -8.08 -11.36 -14.43
N LEU A 6 -6.84 -10.91 -14.31
CA LEU A 6 -5.69 -11.71 -14.72
C LEU A 6 -5.54 -12.88 -13.72
N GLY A 7 -5.87 -14.09 -14.16
CA GLY A 7 -5.68 -15.35 -13.43
C GLY A 7 -6.97 -16.08 -13.05
N SER A 8 -6.80 -17.32 -12.55
CA SER A 8 -7.91 -18.15 -12.08
C SER A 8 -8.36 -17.73 -10.67
N THR A 9 -9.66 -17.70 -10.42
CA THR A 9 -10.28 -17.54 -9.08
C THR A 9 -10.42 -18.86 -8.33
N THR A 10 -10.15 -20.00 -8.98
CA THR A 10 -10.36 -21.35 -8.41
C THR A 10 -9.07 -22.06 -7.99
N GLN A 11 -7.90 -21.48 -8.21
CA GLN A 11 -6.61 -22.08 -7.84
C GLN A 11 -5.86 -21.22 -6.83
N GLN A 12 -5.34 -21.88 -5.78
CA GLN A 12 -4.42 -21.27 -4.81
C GLN A 12 -3.25 -20.64 -5.55
N LYS A 13 -3.10 -19.32 -5.39
CA LYS A 13 -1.93 -18.61 -5.92
C LYS A 13 -0.83 -18.66 -4.86
N GLN A 14 0.21 -19.44 -5.13
CA GLN A 14 1.41 -19.47 -4.31
C GLN A 14 2.67 -19.44 -5.16
N VAL A 15 3.72 -18.80 -4.63
CA VAL A 15 5.07 -18.80 -5.21
C VAL A 15 6.01 -19.28 -4.13
N THR A 16 6.77 -20.33 -4.43
CA THR A 16 7.82 -20.84 -3.54
C THR A 16 9.17 -20.48 -4.12
N ILE A 17 9.98 -19.76 -3.36
CA ILE A 17 11.37 -19.45 -3.67
C ILE A 17 12.24 -20.35 -2.81
N ARG A 18 13.05 -21.19 -3.45
CA ARG A 18 14.02 -22.07 -2.78
C ARG A 18 15.41 -21.50 -2.97
N HIS A 19 16.17 -21.38 -1.89
CA HIS A 19 17.59 -21.07 -1.99
C HIS A 19 18.34 -22.35 -2.40
N THR A 20 19.29 -22.26 -3.33
CA THR A 20 20.04 -23.43 -3.81
C THR A 20 21.05 -23.93 -2.79
N ASP A 21 21.70 -23.01 -2.08
CA ASP A 21 22.82 -23.33 -1.18
C ASP A 21 22.43 -23.51 0.30
N TYR A 22 21.21 -23.13 0.68
CA TYR A 22 20.72 -23.20 2.05
C TYR A 22 19.38 -23.92 2.08
N GLN A 23 19.16 -24.77 3.09
CA GLN A 23 17.92 -25.54 3.22
C GLN A 23 16.80 -24.72 3.85
N PHE A 24 16.42 -23.63 3.20
CA PHE A 24 15.19 -22.91 3.53
C PHE A 24 14.42 -22.55 2.26
N GLU A 25 13.10 -22.38 2.43
CA GLU A 25 12.21 -21.92 1.37
C GLU A 25 11.34 -20.76 1.89
N LEU A 26 11.12 -19.77 1.02
CA LEU A 26 10.16 -18.69 1.23
C LEU A 26 8.91 -19.02 0.43
N VAL A 27 7.76 -19.11 1.11
CA VAL A 27 6.48 -19.42 0.48
C VAL A 27 5.57 -18.21 0.57
N PHE A 28 5.30 -17.59 -0.57
CA PHE A 28 4.35 -16.49 -0.71
C PHE A 28 3.00 -17.08 -1.10
N LYS A 29 1.99 -16.95 -0.24
CA LYS A 29 0.63 -17.42 -0.52
C LYS A 29 -0.32 -16.24 -0.60
N ASP A 30 -1.20 -16.25 -1.59
CA ASP A 30 -2.28 -15.28 -1.69
C ASP A 30 -3.31 -15.56 -0.59
N VAL A 31 -3.51 -14.58 0.30
CA VAL A 31 -4.50 -14.65 1.38
C VAL A 31 -5.89 -14.99 0.87
N LEU A 32 -6.26 -14.52 -0.33
CA LEU A 32 -7.57 -14.78 -0.95
C LEU A 32 -7.79 -16.27 -1.26
N THR A 33 -6.77 -17.11 -1.12
CA THR A 33 -6.94 -18.57 -1.14
C THR A 33 -7.70 -19.08 0.09
N PHE A 34 -7.50 -18.45 1.26
CA PHE A 34 -8.00 -18.95 2.55
C PHE A 34 -9.28 -18.25 3.01
N ILE A 35 -9.65 -17.15 2.35
CA ILE A 35 -10.83 -16.37 2.67
C ILE A 35 -11.73 -16.22 1.44
N PRO A 36 -13.06 -16.18 1.61
CA PRO A 36 -13.96 -15.84 0.52
C PRO A 36 -13.54 -14.51 -0.14
N PRO A 37 -13.64 -14.38 -1.49
CA PRO A 37 -13.32 -13.15 -2.18
C PRO A 37 -14.02 -11.96 -1.54
N THR A 38 -13.23 -11.00 -1.06
CA THR A 38 -13.72 -9.83 -0.33
C THR A 38 -12.88 -8.61 -0.70
N THR A 39 -13.44 -7.42 -0.45
CA THR A 39 -12.66 -6.18 -0.50
C THR A 39 -11.77 -6.09 0.74
N LEU A 40 -10.66 -5.36 0.63
CA LEU A 40 -9.80 -5.05 1.78
C LEU A 40 -10.61 -4.37 2.90
N ASP A 41 -11.52 -3.46 2.55
CA ASP A 41 -12.37 -2.74 3.50
C ASP A 41 -13.26 -3.69 4.33
N ASN A 42 -13.97 -4.61 3.66
CA ASN A 42 -14.77 -5.64 4.32
C ASN A 42 -13.92 -6.57 5.18
N PHE A 43 -12.70 -6.88 4.72
CA PHE A 43 -11.77 -7.71 5.48
C PHE A 43 -11.35 -7.02 6.79
N VAL A 44 -10.94 -5.75 6.71
CA VAL A 44 -10.55 -4.95 7.88
C VAL A 44 -11.71 -4.76 8.84
N HIS A 45 -12.92 -4.50 8.33
CA HIS A 45 -14.10 -4.41 9.19
C HIS A 45 -14.35 -5.72 9.94
N LYS A 46 -14.19 -6.87 9.27
CA LYS A 46 -14.51 -8.18 9.85
C LYS A 46 -13.44 -8.68 10.83
N TYR A 47 -12.16 -8.38 10.57
CA TYR A 47 -11.03 -8.99 11.27
C TYR A 47 -10.07 -7.99 11.92
N GLY A 48 -10.14 -6.71 11.57
CA GLY A 48 -9.24 -5.64 12.04
C GLY A 48 -9.58 -5.08 13.42
N ASN A 49 -10.30 -5.82 14.27
CA ASN A 49 -10.59 -5.48 15.66
C ASN A 49 -11.10 -4.03 15.91
N GLY A 50 -11.88 -3.49 14.98
CA GLY A 50 -12.45 -2.14 15.06
C GLY A 50 -11.49 -0.99 14.73
N THR A 51 -10.25 -1.27 14.30
CA THR A 51 -9.31 -0.22 13.89
C THR A 51 -9.72 0.34 12.53
N LYS A 52 -10.19 1.59 12.50
CA LYS A 52 -10.50 2.30 11.26
C LYS A 52 -9.19 2.70 10.57
N LEU A 53 -8.69 1.82 9.73
CA LEU A 53 -7.42 1.98 9.04
C LEU A 53 -7.69 2.62 7.67
N THR A 54 -7.32 3.89 7.54
CA THR A 54 -7.31 4.59 6.26
C THR A 54 -6.03 4.22 5.53
N LYS A 55 -6.17 3.56 4.38
CA LYS A 55 -5.04 3.31 3.48
C LYS A 55 -4.53 4.64 2.92
N GLY A 56 -3.23 4.89 3.02
CA GLY A 56 -2.59 6.06 2.43
C GLY A 56 -2.64 6.03 0.90
N LYS A 57 -2.42 7.19 0.27
CA LYS A 57 -2.31 7.29 -1.19
C LYS A 57 -0.83 7.27 -1.57
N PHE A 58 -0.45 6.39 -2.50
CA PHE A 58 0.94 6.25 -2.95
C PHE A 58 1.10 6.45 -4.45
N PRO A 59 2.14 7.18 -4.88
CA PRO A 59 2.51 7.23 -6.28
C PRO A 59 3.03 5.88 -6.76
N HIS A 60 2.64 5.48 -7.97
CA HIS A 60 2.99 4.19 -8.56
C HIS A 60 3.96 4.37 -9.73
N GLY A 61 5.26 4.43 -9.41
CA GLY A 61 6.33 4.46 -10.42
C GLY A 61 6.98 5.83 -10.68
N SER A 62 6.76 6.81 -9.80
CA SER A 62 7.43 8.13 -9.90
C SER A 62 8.91 8.11 -9.53
N PHE A 63 9.34 7.07 -8.83
CA PHE A 63 10.73 6.87 -8.46
C PHE A 63 11.16 5.41 -8.71
N ASN A 64 12.46 5.22 -8.79
CA ASN A 64 13.14 3.95 -8.98
C ASN A 64 14.47 3.96 -8.23
N THR A 65 15.24 2.88 -8.36
CA THR A 65 16.53 2.72 -7.66
C THR A 65 17.55 3.82 -7.94
N ASN A 66 17.40 4.58 -9.03
CA ASN A 66 18.36 5.61 -9.43
C ASN A 66 18.04 6.99 -8.84
N ASN A 67 16.79 7.26 -8.45
CA ASN A 67 16.35 8.57 -7.96
C ASN A 67 15.61 8.54 -6.63
N VAL A 68 15.45 7.36 -6.02
CA VAL A 68 14.66 7.17 -4.79
C VAL A 68 15.09 8.12 -3.67
N ASP A 69 16.38 8.25 -3.40
CA ASP A 69 16.88 9.07 -2.29
C ASP A 69 16.52 10.55 -2.50
N GLN A 70 16.90 11.11 -3.65
CA GLN A 70 16.58 12.51 -3.97
C GLN A 70 15.07 12.76 -4.02
N PHE A 71 14.30 11.83 -4.57
CA PHE A 71 12.86 11.99 -4.73
C PHE A 71 12.12 11.94 -3.39
N LEU A 72 12.57 11.10 -2.45
CA LEU A 72 11.91 10.89 -1.17
C LEU A 72 12.43 11.80 -0.04
N SER A 73 13.63 12.37 -0.15
CA SER A 73 14.14 13.37 0.80
C SER A 73 13.52 14.76 0.65
N SER A 74 12.52 14.93 -0.21
CA SER A 74 11.79 16.19 -0.37
C SER A 74 10.73 16.38 0.72
N SER A 75 10.70 17.56 1.32
CA SER A 75 9.63 18.01 2.24
C SER A 75 8.37 18.47 1.51
N GLU A 76 8.42 18.67 0.20
CA GLU A 76 7.24 18.98 -0.61
C GLU A 76 6.37 17.75 -0.85
N PRO A 77 5.03 17.87 -0.89
CA PRO A 77 4.13 16.78 -1.28
C PRO A 77 4.48 16.21 -2.66
N PHE A 78 4.07 14.97 -2.91
CA PHE A 78 4.08 14.40 -4.26
C PHE A 78 3.19 15.24 -5.18
N GLU A 79 3.59 15.38 -6.45
CA GLU A 79 2.76 16.08 -7.41
C GLU A 79 1.57 15.21 -7.82
N HIS A 80 0.46 15.83 -8.23
CA HIS A 80 -0.71 15.07 -8.71
C HIS A 80 -0.35 14.10 -9.86
N LYS A 81 0.60 14.46 -10.74
CA LYS A 81 1.06 13.60 -11.84
C LYS A 81 1.75 12.32 -11.36
N ASP A 82 2.31 12.33 -10.15
CA ASP A 82 3.05 11.21 -9.58
C ASP A 82 2.14 10.02 -9.26
N PHE A 83 0.84 10.26 -9.09
CA PHE A 83 -0.14 9.21 -8.83
C PHE A 83 -0.68 8.53 -10.10
N TYR A 84 -0.16 8.86 -11.28
CA TYR A 84 -0.60 8.25 -12.52
C TYR A 84 -0.26 6.76 -12.57
N ASN A 85 -1.28 5.91 -12.66
CA ASN A 85 -1.10 4.47 -12.76
C ASN A 85 -1.07 4.04 -14.24
N GLN A 86 0.09 3.53 -14.68
CA GLN A 86 0.30 3.09 -16.06
C GLN A 86 -0.57 1.89 -16.48
N ILE A 87 -0.90 1.00 -15.53
CA ILE A 87 -1.70 -0.21 -15.79
C ILE A 87 -3.16 0.16 -16.02
N SER A 88 -3.73 0.97 -15.13
CA SER A 88 -5.14 1.40 -15.22
C SER A 88 -5.33 2.60 -16.16
N ARG A 89 -4.23 3.26 -16.55
CA ARG A 89 -4.18 4.51 -17.33
C ARG A 89 -5.03 5.62 -16.70
N LYS A 90 -5.03 5.68 -15.38
CA LYS A 90 -5.81 6.64 -14.60
C LYS A 90 -4.91 7.30 -13.57
N ASN A 91 -5.18 8.57 -13.32
CA ASN A 91 -4.71 9.26 -12.15
C ASN A 91 -5.77 9.18 -11.04
N ILE A 92 -5.39 9.52 -9.81
CA ILE A 92 -6.35 9.78 -8.74
C ILE A 92 -7.20 11.00 -9.08
N SER A 93 -8.33 11.19 -8.40
CA SER A 93 -9.15 12.39 -8.57
C SER A 93 -8.55 13.59 -7.82
N ASP A 94 -8.88 14.81 -8.25
CA ASP A 94 -8.45 16.04 -7.57
C ASP A 94 -8.82 16.04 -6.09
N LYS A 95 -10.00 15.49 -5.75
CA LYS A 95 -10.46 15.33 -4.37
C LYS A 95 -9.52 14.42 -3.58
N GLU A 96 -9.19 13.25 -4.11
CA GLU A 96 -8.28 12.31 -3.44
C GLU A 96 -6.87 12.87 -3.32
N TYR A 97 -6.42 13.65 -4.30
CA TYR A 97 -5.15 14.35 -4.22
C TYR A 97 -5.15 15.40 -3.13
N GLN A 98 -6.22 16.19 -3.02
CA GLN A 98 -6.36 17.19 -1.97
C GLN A 98 -6.38 16.55 -0.57
N GLU A 99 -7.12 15.45 -0.40
CA GLU A 99 -7.11 14.65 0.84
C GLU A 99 -5.69 14.16 1.19
N TYR A 100 -4.91 13.74 0.19
CA TYR A 100 -3.51 13.38 0.38
C TYR A 100 -2.66 14.56 0.85
N VAL A 101 -2.75 15.71 0.17
CA VAL A 101 -1.97 16.91 0.49
C VAL A 101 -2.29 17.37 1.91
N GLU A 102 -3.57 17.44 2.28
CA GLU A 102 -4.02 17.83 3.61
C GLU A 102 -3.48 16.91 4.70
N ASP A 103 -3.47 15.60 4.48
CA ASP A 103 -2.87 14.65 5.42
C ASP A 103 -1.35 14.80 5.51
N PHE A 104 -0.67 14.99 4.38
CA PHE A 104 0.78 15.18 4.33
C PHE A 104 1.23 16.44 5.08
N VAL A 105 0.53 17.56 4.91
CA VAL A 105 0.87 18.84 5.57
C VAL A 105 0.22 19.02 6.94
N SER A 106 -0.55 18.04 7.42
CA SER A 106 -1.20 18.11 8.72
C SER A 106 -0.19 18.20 9.86
N LEU A 107 -0.65 18.73 11.00
CA LEU A 107 0.17 18.85 12.22
C LEU A 107 -0.13 17.70 13.19
N ASP A 108 0.89 17.29 13.94
CA ASP A 108 0.76 16.37 15.06
C ASP A 108 0.12 17.05 16.30
N THR A 109 -0.05 16.30 17.39
CA THR A 109 -0.65 16.82 18.63
C THR A 109 0.16 17.93 19.30
N ASN A 110 1.42 18.08 18.92
CA ASN A 110 2.35 19.07 19.45
C ASN A 110 2.48 20.29 18.53
N GLY A 111 1.76 20.31 17.40
CA GLY A 111 1.79 21.40 16.42
C GLY A 111 2.96 21.34 15.44
N ASN A 112 3.71 20.23 15.39
CA ASN A 112 4.76 20.02 14.39
C ASN A 112 4.18 19.39 13.13
N SER A 113 4.84 19.54 11.98
CA SER A 113 4.48 18.78 10.78
C SER A 113 4.43 17.29 11.10
N LYS A 114 3.32 16.64 10.76
CA LYS A 114 3.11 15.21 10.97
C LYS A 114 4.15 14.38 10.21
N PHE A 115 4.59 14.89 9.06
CA PHE A 115 5.60 14.29 8.20
C PHE A 115 6.67 15.33 7.87
N GLU A 116 7.94 14.95 8.03
CA GLU A 116 9.08 15.82 7.71
C GLU A 116 9.36 15.82 6.21
N ASP A 117 9.25 14.64 5.60
CA ASP A 117 9.51 14.37 4.20
C ASP A 117 8.68 13.22 3.66
N ARG A 118 8.83 12.93 2.36
CA ARG A 118 8.15 11.81 1.72
C ARG A 118 8.57 10.45 2.27
N TRP A 119 9.76 10.32 2.87
CA TRP A 119 10.17 9.10 3.56
C TRP A 119 9.29 8.82 4.78
N SER A 120 9.14 9.81 5.68
CA SER A 120 8.32 9.66 6.88
C SER A 120 6.86 9.35 6.56
N TYR A 121 6.31 9.94 5.49
CA TYR A 121 4.98 9.60 4.98
C TYR A 121 4.89 8.15 4.49
N LEU A 122 5.86 7.70 3.69
CA LEU A 122 5.91 6.33 3.18
C LEU A 122 6.06 5.30 4.30
N GLU A 123 6.94 5.55 5.25
CA GLU A 123 7.17 4.67 6.39
C GLU A 123 5.90 4.50 7.21
N PHE A 124 5.25 5.59 7.61
CA PHE A 124 4.03 5.56 8.43
C PHE A 124 2.95 4.67 7.82
N TYR A 125 2.72 4.79 6.52
CA TYR A 125 1.67 4.04 5.85
C TYR A 125 2.10 2.63 5.42
N ASN A 126 3.37 2.39 5.15
CA ASN A 126 3.88 1.02 4.97
C ASN A 126 3.73 0.22 6.27
N ILE A 127 4.03 0.83 7.42
CA ILE A 127 3.80 0.21 8.73
C ILE A 127 2.31 -0.11 8.91
N ARG A 128 1.41 0.85 8.61
CA ARG A 128 -0.04 0.60 8.69
C ARG A 128 -0.52 -0.48 7.71
N ASP A 129 0.04 -0.55 6.50
CA ASP A 129 -0.26 -1.59 5.52
C ASP A 129 0.24 -2.98 6.00
N VAL A 130 1.35 -3.04 6.72
CA VAL A 130 1.84 -4.27 7.36
C VAL A 130 1.00 -4.64 8.58
N GLU A 131 0.59 -3.69 9.42
CA GLU A 131 -0.34 -3.93 10.53
C GLU A 131 -1.67 -4.50 10.03
N LEU A 132 -2.18 -3.97 8.91
CA LEU A 132 -3.32 -4.54 8.18
C LEU A 132 -3.09 -6.00 7.80
N GLN A 133 -1.92 -6.33 7.27
CA GLN A 133 -1.55 -7.70 6.91
C GLN A 133 -1.30 -8.60 8.13
N LEU A 134 -0.81 -8.09 9.25
CA LEU A 134 -0.59 -8.86 10.47
C LEU A 134 -1.90 -9.14 11.22
N CYS A 135 -2.88 -8.23 11.15
CA CYS A 135 -4.25 -8.52 11.59
C CYS A 135 -4.86 -9.71 10.81
N VAL A 136 -4.45 -9.93 9.56
CA VAL A 136 -4.84 -11.12 8.77
C VAL A 136 -4.19 -12.39 9.32
N GLY A 137 -2.92 -12.34 9.73
CA GLY A 137 -2.13 -13.50 10.15
C GLY A 137 -2.47 -14.09 11.53
N ARG A 138 -3.38 -13.46 12.28
CA ARG A 138 -3.93 -14.00 13.54
C ARG A 138 -5.22 -14.81 13.36
N LEU A 139 -5.67 -15.02 12.12
CA LEU A 139 -6.70 -15.99 11.76
C LEU A 139 -6.10 -17.40 11.63
#